data_AF-A0A1E2UPR9-F1
#
_entry.id   AF-A0A1E2UPR9-F1
#
_cell.length_a   1.000
_cell.length_b   1.000
_cell.length_c   1.000
_cell.angle_alpha   90.00
_cell.angle_beta   90.00
_cell.angle_gamma   90.00
#
_symmetry.space_group_name_H-M   'P 1'
#
loop_
_entity.id
_entity.type
_entity.pdbx_description
1 polymer ?
#
loop_
_entity_poly.entity_id
_entity_poly.type
_entity_poly.pdbx_seq_one_letter_code
_entity_poly.pdbx_strand_id
1 'polypeptide(L)'
;MHQVVKEIEVPVFSLQIDPDECRFDTIEEIVDYFESEISAHQAAEFIATFDHRKHTSELPEGQLAEGIVAAYNLVFCFGFTLQTPEQLACRPRSIGICQMNDQIIVSFLEAPMPVANALMEKWAKSLLIDNDSTTPHFKSASAE
;
A
#
# COMPACT_ATOMS: atom_id res chain seq x y z
N MET A 1 30.00 24.57 5.29
CA MET A 1 28.76 23.78 5.30
C MET A 1 27.68 24.62 4.63
N HIS A 2 26.99 24.07 3.64
CA HIS A 2 25.88 24.74 2.95
C HIS A 2 24.65 23.83 3.08
N GLN A 3 23.58 24.34 3.68
CA GLN A 3 22.36 23.60 3.96
C GLN A 3 21.20 24.31 3.26
N VAL A 4 20.32 23.52 2.63
CA VAL A 4 19.09 24.01 1.98
C VAL A 4 17.94 23.11 2.42
N VAL A 5 16.80 23.72 2.72
CA VAL A 5 15.53 23.03 2.98
C VAL A 5 14.56 23.41 1.85
N LYS A 6 13.84 22.42 1.33
CA LYS A 6 12.81 22.61 0.29
C LYS A 6 11.53 21.94 0.76
N GLU A 7 10.42 22.62 0.57
CA GLU A 7 9.08 22.04 0.74
C GLU A 7 8.60 21.50 -0.61
N ILE A 8 7.91 20.36 -0.56
CA ILE A 8 7.29 19.75 -1.73
C ILE A 8 5.85 19.37 -1.37
N GLU A 9 4.91 19.73 -2.23
CA GLU A 9 3.55 19.23 -2.17
C GLU A 9 3.46 17.98 -3.04
N VAL A 10 2.96 16.88 -2.47
CA VAL A 10 2.84 15.60 -3.15
C VAL A 10 1.42 15.06 -2.95
N PRO A 11 0.68 14.74 -4.03
CA PRO A 11 -0.63 14.14 -3.91
C PRO A 11 -0.56 12.79 -3.18
N VAL A 12 -1.64 12.49 -2.44
CA VAL A 12 -1.83 11.19 -1.81
C VAL A 12 -2.96 10.48 -2.55
N PHE A 13 -2.66 9.33 -3.13
CA PHE A 13 -3.68 8.40 -3.57
C PHE A 13 -4.23 7.64 -2.36
N SER A 14 -5.55 7.47 -2.29
CA SER A 14 -6.21 6.68 -1.26
C SER A 14 -7.42 5.96 -1.85
N LEU A 15 -7.43 4.63 -1.73
CA LEU A 15 -8.53 3.76 -2.14
C LEU A 15 -9.12 3.11 -0.89
N GLN A 16 -10.40 3.37 -0.65
CA GLN A 16 -11.20 2.70 0.38
C GLN A 16 -11.96 1.54 -0.28
N ILE A 17 -11.92 0.38 0.35
CA ILE A 17 -12.46 -0.87 -0.16
C ILE A 17 -13.35 -1.47 0.93
N ASP A 18 -14.61 -1.76 0.58
CA ASP A 18 -15.48 -2.58 1.43
C ASP A 18 -14.93 -4.02 1.43
N PRO A 19 -14.82 -4.70 2.59
CA PRO A 19 -14.36 -6.08 2.62
C PRO A 19 -15.16 -7.03 1.70
N ASP A 20 -16.46 -6.79 1.52
CA ASP A 20 -17.32 -7.59 0.62
C ASP A 20 -17.01 -7.33 -0.88
N GLU A 21 -16.29 -6.26 -1.21
CA GLU A 21 -15.82 -5.93 -2.56
C GLU A 21 -14.37 -6.36 -2.81
N CYS A 22 -13.66 -6.82 -1.77
CA CYS A 22 -12.28 -7.28 -1.89
C CYS A 22 -12.22 -8.76 -2.28
N ARG A 23 -11.33 -9.10 -3.21
CA ARG A 23 -11.12 -10.49 -3.64
C ARG A 23 -10.28 -11.34 -2.68
N PHE A 24 -9.76 -10.74 -1.61
CA PHE A 24 -8.91 -11.38 -0.60
C PHE A 24 -9.61 -11.35 0.75
N ASP A 25 -9.44 -12.41 1.53
CA ASP A 25 -10.13 -12.60 2.82
C ASP A 25 -9.33 -12.01 3.98
N THR A 26 -8.01 -11.89 3.85
CA THR A 26 -7.12 -11.39 4.91
C THR A 26 -6.21 -10.25 4.46
N ILE A 27 -5.75 -9.46 5.44
CA ILE A 27 -4.82 -8.37 5.17
C ILE A 27 -3.44 -8.89 4.73
N GLU A 28 -3.03 -10.06 5.24
CA GLU A 28 -1.80 -10.75 4.87
C GLU A 28 -1.82 -11.16 3.39
N GLU A 29 -2.95 -11.65 2.87
CA GLU A 29 -3.09 -11.97 1.44
C GLU A 29 -2.93 -10.73 0.55
N ILE A 30 -3.41 -9.57 1.00
CA ILE A 30 -3.25 -8.30 0.29
C ILE A 30 -1.77 -7.87 0.31
N VAL A 31 -1.09 -8.01 1.46
CA VAL A 31 0.36 -7.75 1.58
C VAL A 31 1.15 -8.65 0.63
N ASP A 32 0.89 -9.95 0.65
CA ASP A 32 1.56 -10.95 -0.21
C ASP A 32 1.31 -10.66 -1.70
N TYR A 33 0.10 -10.21 -2.05
CA TYR A 33 -0.25 -9.80 -3.40
C TYR A 33 0.59 -8.60 -3.87
N PHE A 34 0.70 -7.53 -3.07
CA PHE A 34 1.51 -6.38 -3.47
C PHE A 34 3.00 -6.73 -3.52
N GLU A 35 3.52 -7.53 -2.59
CA GLU A 35 4.91 -7.99 -2.62
C GLU A 35 5.19 -8.76 -3.92
N SER A 36 4.25 -9.63 -4.34
CA SER A 36 4.33 -10.38 -5.58
C SER A 36 4.31 -9.47 -6.82
N GLU A 37 3.40 -8.50 -6.88
CA GLU A 37 3.30 -7.56 -8.00
C GLU A 37 4.55 -6.67 -8.12
N ILE A 38 5.08 -6.18 -7.00
CA ILE A 38 6.31 -5.38 -6.96
C ILE A 38 7.48 -6.24 -7.44
N SER A 39 7.64 -7.44 -6.90
CA SER A 39 8.77 -8.32 -7.21
C SER A 39 8.75 -8.84 -8.65
N ALA A 40 7.56 -8.98 -9.26
CA ALA A 40 7.41 -9.39 -10.64
C ALA A 40 7.70 -8.26 -11.65
N HIS A 41 7.65 -7.00 -11.22
CA HIS A 41 7.76 -5.87 -12.13
C HIS A 41 9.22 -5.49 -12.40
N GLN A 42 9.69 -5.64 -13.65
CA GLN A 42 11.09 -5.43 -14.07
C GLN A 42 11.74 -4.09 -13.69
N ALA A 43 10.93 -3.05 -13.45
CA ALA A 43 11.40 -1.73 -13.08
C ALA A 43 11.22 -1.41 -11.60
N ALA A 44 10.73 -2.34 -10.79
CA ALA A 44 10.54 -2.19 -9.36
C ALA A 44 11.48 -3.15 -8.59
N GLU A 45 11.91 -2.72 -7.43
CA GLU A 45 12.69 -3.52 -6.48
C GLU A 45 11.96 -3.48 -5.13
N PHE A 46 11.54 -4.64 -4.63
CA PHE A 46 11.00 -4.78 -3.29
C PHE A 46 12.13 -4.69 -2.26
N ILE A 47 11.89 -3.99 -1.14
CA ILE A 47 12.93 -3.73 -0.13
C ILE A 47 12.55 -4.36 1.21
N ALA A 48 11.35 -4.07 1.71
CA ALA A 48 10.91 -4.56 3.02
C ALA A 48 9.40 -4.41 3.20
N THR A 49 8.84 -5.24 4.09
CA THR A 49 7.53 -5.01 4.71
C THR A 49 7.73 -4.51 6.13
N PHE A 50 7.05 -3.42 6.48
CA PHE A 50 7.08 -2.81 7.81
C PHE A 50 5.71 -2.90 8.46
N ASP A 51 5.62 -3.65 9.57
CA ASP A 51 4.44 -3.71 10.42
C ASP A 51 4.33 -2.44 11.26
N HIS A 52 3.65 -1.45 10.70
CA HIS A 52 3.52 -0.12 11.28
C HIS A 52 2.64 -0.14 12.52
N ARG A 53 1.57 -0.95 12.50
CA ARG A 53 0.70 -1.11 13.65
C ARG A 53 1.48 -1.64 14.84
N LYS A 54 2.20 -2.76 14.67
CA LYS A 54 2.98 -3.39 15.74
C LYS A 54 4.00 -2.40 16.29
N HIS A 55 4.78 -1.79 15.40
CA HIS A 55 5.77 -0.79 15.78
C HIS A 55 5.17 0.31 16.66
N THR A 56 4.09 0.95 16.22
CA THR A 56 3.45 2.02 16.98
C THR A 56 2.90 1.51 18.31
N SER A 57 2.28 0.32 18.35
CA SER A 57 1.72 -0.22 19.59
C SER A 57 2.74 -0.65 20.65
N GLU A 58 3.99 -0.90 20.24
CA GLU A 58 5.08 -1.27 21.16
C GLU A 58 5.76 -0.04 21.79
N LEU A 59 5.47 1.18 21.30
CA LEU A 59 6.04 2.41 21.84
C LEU A 59 5.30 2.83 23.14
N PRO A 60 6.02 3.30 24.18
CA PRO A 60 5.40 3.76 25.43
C PRO A 60 4.36 4.88 25.25
N GLU A 61 4.55 5.74 24.25
CA GLU A 61 3.64 6.85 23.91
C GLU A 61 2.95 6.63 22.55
N GLY A 62 2.96 5.39 22.05
CA GLY A 62 2.35 5.02 20.79
C GLY A 62 0.84 5.19 20.81
N GLN A 63 0.30 5.86 19.80
CA GLN A 63 -1.14 6.07 19.63
C GLN A 63 -1.56 5.59 18.25
N LEU A 64 -2.56 4.71 18.23
CA LEU A 64 -3.23 4.29 17.01
C LEU A 64 -4.60 4.97 16.96
N ALA A 65 -5.01 5.36 15.75
CA ALA A 65 -6.39 5.82 15.55
C ALA A 65 -7.37 4.69 15.90
N GLU A 66 -8.55 5.06 16.39
CA GLU A 66 -9.60 4.09 16.71
C GLU A 66 -9.97 3.28 15.47
N GLY A 67 -10.09 1.97 15.64
CA GLY A 67 -10.50 1.04 14.60
C GLY A 67 -9.40 0.54 13.67
N ILE A 68 -8.13 0.94 13.83
CA ILE A 68 -7.01 0.29 13.12
C ILE A 68 -6.82 -1.13 13.66
N VAL A 69 -7.08 -2.12 12.82
CA VAL A 69 -6.91 -3.55 13.12
C VAL A 69 -5.53 -4.04 12.71
N ALA A 70 -5.07 -3.66 11.52
CA ALA A 70 -3.75 -3.98 10.97
C ALA A 70 -3.23 -2.83 10.10
N ALA A 71 -1.92 -2.59 10.06
CA ALA A 71 -1.33 -1.54 9.23
C ALA A 71 0.09 -1.90 8.81
N TYR A 72 0.30 -2.03 7.50
CA TYR A 72 1.58 -2.38 6.89
C TYR A 72 2.02 -1.31 5.90
N ASN A 73 3.33 -1.09 5.81
CA ASN A 73 3.94 -0.39 4.69
C ASN A 73 4.83 -1.38 3.93
N LEU A 74 4.58 -1.54 2.64
CA LEU A 74 5.53 -2.20 1.74
C LEU A 74 6.44 -1.12 1.15
N VAL A 75 7.73 -1.28 1.35
CA VAL A 75 8.78 -0.36 0.90
C VAL A 75 9.43 -0.94 -0.35
N PHE A 76 9.48 -0.15 -1.41
CA PHE A 76 10.01 -0.55 -2.70
C PHE A 76 10.47 0.66 -3.51
N CYS A 77 11.19 0.48 -4.60
CA CYS A 77 11.59 1.59 -5.46
C CYS A 77 11.39 1.27 -6.93
N PHE A 78 10.96 2.27 -7.71
CA PHE A 78 11.04 2.20 -9.17
C PHE A 78 12.39 2.72 -9.66
N GLY A 79 13.03 1.97 -10.56
CA GLY A 79 14.35 2.24 -11.14
C GLY A 79 14.34 2.99 -12.48
N PHE A 80 13.32 3.81 -12.78
CA PHE A 80 13.22 4.44 -14.10
C PHE A 80 14.28 5.51 -14.36
N THR A 81 14.50 6.44 -13.42
CA THR A 81 15.48 7.53 -13.54
C THR A 81 15.93 8.00 -12.15
N LEU A 82 17.18 8.49 -12.02
CA LEU A 82 17.67 9.23 -10.86
C LEU A 82 18.42 10.47 -11.38
N GLN A 83 17.76 11.62 -11.39
CA GLN A 83 18.23 12.83 -12.07
C GLN A 83 19.00 13.77 -11.15
N THR A 84 18.67 13.81 -9.86
CA THR A 84 19.38 14.64 -8.88
C THR A 84 19.54 13.90 -7.56
N PRO A 85 20.58 14.20 -6.76
CA PRO A 85 20.78 13.57 -5.45
C PRO A 85 19.61 13.77 -4.49
N GLU A 86 18.91 14.90 -4.57
CA GLU A 86 17.76 15.22 -3.72
C GLU A 86 16.57 14.28 -3.95
N GLN A 87 16.50 13.58 -5.09
CA GLN A 87 15.47 12.56 -5.30
C GLN A 87 15.58 11.39 -4.32
N LEU A 88 16.75 11.17 -3.71
CA LEU A 88 16.94 10.18 -2.64
C LEU A 88 16.19 10.56 -1.35
N ALA A 89 15.81 11.83 -1.15
CA ALA A 89 15.01 12.24 0.01
C ALA A 89 13.54 11.81 -0.08
N CYS A 90 13.06 11.47 -1.28
CA CYS A 90 11.67 11.07 -1.54
C CYS A 90 11.57 9.61 -2.04
N ARG A 91 12.63 8.83 -1.80
CA ARG A 91 12.75 7.41 -2.16
C ARG A 91 13.35 6.65 -0.97
N PRO A 92 13.06 5.35 -0.80
CA PRO A 92 12.14 4.52 -1.58
C PRO A 92 10.67 4.97 -1.46
N ARG A 93 9.81 4.37 -2.30
CA ARG A 93 8.35 4.52 -2.22
C ARG A 93 7.79 3.56 -1.18
N SER A 94 6.59 3.86 -0.71
CA SER A 94 5.80 2.93 0.09
C SER A 94 4.35 2.89 -0.35
N ILE A 95 3.76 1.70 -0.32
CA ILE A 95 2.30 1.49 -0.35
C ILE A 95 1.89 1.09 1.06
N GLY A 96 0.99 1.88 1.65
CA GLY A 96 0.35 1.60 2.92
C GLY A 96 -0.90 0.75 2.70
N ILE A 97 -1.04 -0.31 3.48
CA ILE A 97 -2.18 -1.22 3.49
C ILE A 97 -2.70 -1.26 4.93
N CYS A 98 -3.91 -0.73 5.14
CA CYS A 98 -4.49 -0.59 6.46
C CYS A 98 -5.85 -1.30 6.50
N GLN A 99 -6.04 -2.19 7.47
CA GLN A 99 -7.33 -2.75 7.80
C GLN A 99 -7.94 -1.94 8.94
N MET A 100 -9.10 -1.35 8.68
CA MET A 100 -9.98 -0.78 9.69
C MET A 100 -11.05 -1.81 10.08
N ASN A 101 -11.85 -1.51 11.11
CA ASN A 101 -12.96 -2.38 11.52
C ASN A 101 -13.98 -2.68 10.40
N ASP A 102 -14.18 -1.73 9.48
CA ASP A 102 -15.26 -1.73 8.48
C ASP A 102 -14.77 -1.61 7.04
N GLN A 103 -13.48 -1.40 6.81
CA GLN A 103 -12.92 -1.18 5.48
C GLN A 103 -11.43 -1.51 5.40
N ILE A 104 -10.95 -1.66 4.17
CA ILE A 104 -9.53 -1.73 3.85
C ILE A 104 -9.14 -0.43 3.13
N ILE A 105 -8.01 0.15 3.51
CA ILE A 105 -7.48 1.38 2.91
C ILE A 105 -6.11 1.09 2.32
N VAL A 106 -5.97 1.36 1.02
CA VAL A 106 -4.67 1.36 0.32
C VAL A 106 -4.29 2.79 -0.01
N SER A 107 -3.09 3.22 0.40
CA SER A 107 -2.65 4.60 0.17
C SER A 107 -1.17 4.71 -0.17
N PHE A 108 -0.81 5.71 -0.96
CA PHE A 108 0.59 6.00 -1.30
C PHE A 108 0.77 7.44 -1.77
N LEU A 109 1.99 7.96 -1.61
CA LEU A 109 2.38 9.23 -2.21
C LEU A 109 2.62 9.07 -3.71
N GLU A 110 1.96 9.90 -4.51
CA GLU A 110 2.18 9.91 -5.95
C GLU A 110 3.64 10.25 -6.29
N ALA A 111 4.18 9.57 -7.29
CA ALA A 111 5.44 9.90 -7.89
C ALA A 111 5.28 11.04 -8.91
N PRO A 112 6.32 11.85 -9.14
CA PRO A 112 6.35 12.78 -10.27
C PRO A 112 6.22 12.11 -11.64
N MET A 113 6.33 10.77 -11.70
CA MET A 113 6.25 9.98 -12.93
C MET A 113 4.86 9.32 -13.05
N PRO A 114 4.00 9.74 -14.00
CA PRO A 114 2.65 9.22 -14.12
C PRO A 114 2.57 7.70 -14.35
N VAL A 115 3.57 7.11 -15.02
CA VAL A 115 3.63 5.67 -15.28
C VAL A 115 3.74 4.87 -13.98
N ALA A 116 4.50 5.36 -12.99
CA ALA A 116 4.59 4.71 -11.69
C ALA A 116 3.24 4.77 -10.94
N ASN A 117 2.55 5.90 -11.02
CA ASN A 117 1.24 6.08 -10.36
C ASN A 117 0.18 5.18 -10.98
N ALA A 118 0.10 5.13 -12.31
CA ALA A 118 -0.84 4.28 -13.03
C ALA A 118 -0.65 2.79 -12.70
N LEU A 119 0.60 2.36 -12.49
CA LEU A 119 0.92 1.00 -12.10
C LEU A 119 0.48 0.69 -10.66
N MET A 120 0.83 1.55 -9.69
CA MET A 120 0.40 1.38 -8.30
C MET A 120 -1.13 1.44 -8.15
N GLU A 121 -1.78 2.34 -8.87
CA GLU A 121 -3.25 2.45 -8.91
C GLU A 121 -3.87 1.19 -9.53
N LYS A 122 -3.30 0.66 -10.61
CA LYS A 122 -3.75 -0.61 -11.21
C LYS A 122 -3.63 -1.75 -10.21
N TRP A 123 -2.50 -1.86 -9.51
CA TRP A 123 -2.31 -2.88 -8.48
C TRP A 123 -3.36 -2.78 -7.37
N ALA A 124 -3.61 -1.56 -6.86
CA ALA A 124 -4.62 -1.31 -5.84
C ALA A 124 -6.05 -1.62 -6.32
N LYS A 125 -6.41 -1.24 -7.55
CA LYS A 125 -7.73 -1.51 -8.11
C LYS A 125 -7.97 -2.99 -8.41
N SER A 126 -6.91 -3.76 -8.63
CA SER A 126 -7.03 -5.21 -8.86
C SER A 126 -7.37 -6.00 -7.59
N LEU A 127 -7.45 -5.34 -6.42
CA LEU A 127 -8.01 -5.91 -5.20
C LEU A 127 -9.53 -6.07 -5.27
N LEU A 128 -10.22 -5.32 -6.13
CA LEU A 128 -11.67 -5.36 -6.26
C LEU A 128 -12.11 -6.60 -7.03
N ILE A 129 -13.23 -7.19 -6.62
CA ILE A 129 -13.89 -8.28 -7.36
C ILE A 129 -14.39 -7.74 -8.70
N ASP A 130 -14.06 -8.43 -9.79
CA ASP A 130 -14.61 -8.14 -11.11
C ASP A 130 -16.10 -8.53 -11.15
N ASN A 131 -16.97 -7.53 -10.96
CA ASN A 131 -18.44 -7.67 -11.05
C ASN A 131 -18.95 -8.13 -12.44
N ASP A 132 -18.06 -8.24 -13.44
CA ASP A 132 -18.36 -8.75 -14.78
C ASP A 132 -18.14 -10.27 -14.92
N SER A 133 -17.61 -10.94 -13.89
CA SER A 133 -17.47 -12.40 -13.86
C SER A 133 -18.61 -13.04 -13.06
N THR A 134 -19.44 -13.82 -13.75
CA THR A 134 -20.62 -14.51 -13.22
C THR A 134 -20.23 -15.74 -12.38
N THR A 135 -19.39 -15.55 -11.35
CA THR A 135 -19.04 -16.61 -10.41
C THR A 135 -19.46 -16.20 -9.01
N PRO A 136 -20.47 -16.85 -8.41
CA PRO A 136 -20.90 -16.51 -7.06
C PRO A 136 -19.80 -16.91 -6.06
N HIS A 137 -19.15 -15.92 -5.43
CA HIS A 137 -18.41 -16.12 -4.20
C HIS A 137 -19.41 -16.19 -3.04
N PHE A 138 -19.91 -17.40 -2.77
CA PHE A 138 -20.73 -17.64 -1.59
C PHE A 138 -19.85 -18.06 -0.41
N LYS A 139 -20.03 -17.31 0.67
CA LYS A 139 -19.53 -17.48 2.04
C LYS A 139 -19.42 -18.94 2.49
N SER A 140 -18.29 -19.32 3.10
CA SER A 140 -18.32 -20.40 4.09
C SER A 140 -18.72 -19.82 5.44
N ALA A 141 -20.03 -19.82 5.68
CA ALA A 141 -20.55 -19.76 7.04
C ALA A 141 -20.26 -21.10 7.72
N SER A 142 -19.85 -20.99 8.97
CA SER A 142 -19.57 -22.05 9.92
C SER A 142 -20.58 -23.20 9.88
N ALA A 143 -20.07 -24.44 9.95
CA ALA A 143 -20.84 -25.60 10.35
C ALA A 143 -20.03 -26.38 11.40
N GLU A 144 -20.52 -26.27 12.64
CA GLU A 144 -20.35 -27.14 13.84
C GLU A 144 -18.98 -27.32 14.49
#